data_AF-A0A9D9T802-F1
#
_entry.id   AF-A0A9D9T802-F1
#
_cell.length_a   1.000
_cell.length_b   1.000
_cell.length_c   1.000
_cell.angle_alpha   90.00
_cell.angle_beta   90.00
_cell.angle_gamma   90.00
#
_symmetry.space_group_name_H-M   'P 1'
#
loop_
_entity.id
_entity.type
_entity.pdbx_description
1 polymer ?
#
loop_
_entity_poly.entity_id
_entity_poly.type
_entity_poly.pdbx_seq_one_letter_code
_entity_poly.pdbx_strand_id
1 'polypeptide(L)'
;MATNKKMEKHSLNLAESVRDSAEEIWMAGLGAFSKAQREGNKVFDLLVTEGKQLQEKVKGVADNVSDKVAEKLADKRVSELTDKAVASWDKLGQVFEDRTSDALGRFGVATKKDTDALSRRVAKLATELEKMKRVPKKVVTRRSTV
;
A
#
# COMPACT_ATOMS: atom_id res chain seq x y z
N MET A 1 40.63 14.05 42.90
CA MET A 1 40.83 14.51 41.49
C MET A 1 41.37 13.43 40.54
N ALA A 2 41.45 12.14 40.90
CA ALA A 2 41.98 11.09 40.02
C ALA A 2 40.92 10.38 39.14
N THR A 3 39.63 10.51 39.46
CA THR A 3 38.53 9.83 38.76
C THR A 3 38.12 10.52 37.46
N ASN A 4 38.25 11.85 37.36
CA ASN A 4 37.81 12.60 36.17
C ASN A 4 38.74 12.40 34.96
N LYS A 5 40.05 12.31 35.18
CA LYS A 5 41.05 12.12 34.12
C LYS A 5 41.02 10.73 33.47
N LYS A 6 40.55 9.71 34.21
CA LYS A 6 40.42 8.35 33.69
C LYS A 6 39.15 8.19 32.84
N MET A 7 38.07 8.91 33.18
CA MET A 7 36.82 8.94 32.43
C MET A 7 37.00 9.59 31.05
N GLU A 8 37.69 10.74 30.96
CA GLU A 8 37.94 11.41 29.67
C GLU A 8 38.82 10.58 28.73
N LYS A 9 39.80 9.84 29.27
CA LYS A 9 40.70 9.02 28.44
C LYS A 9 39.98 7.82 27.83
N HIS A 10 39.02 7.23 28.56
CA HIS A 10 38.18 6.14 28.02
C HIS A 10 37.18 6.63 26.97
N SER A 11 36.62 7.84 27.11
CA SER A 11 35.72 8.40 26.09
C SER A 11 36.45 8.79 24.80
N LEU A 12 37.69 9.29 24.90
CA LEU A 12 38.51 9.62 23.73
C LEU A 12 38.88 8.36 22.93
N ASN A 13 39.30 7.28 23.62
CA ASN A 13 39.60 6.01 22.96
C ASN A 13 38.37 5.38 22.30
N LEU A 14 37.17 5.51 22.91
CA LEU A 14 35.94 4.99 22.31
C LEU A 14 35.52 5.79 21.07
N ALA A 15 35.67 7.12 21.10
CA ALA A 15 35.39 7.98 19.95
C ALA A 15 36.32 7.69 18.77
N GLU A 16 37.59 7.40 19.04
CA GLU A 16 38.58 6.99 18.03
C GLU A 16 38.21 5.63 17.40
N SER A 17 37.90 4.62 18.20
CA SER A 17 37.48 3.30 17.68
C SER A 17 36.17 3.35 16.88
N VAL A 18 35.22 4.20 17.26
CA VAL A 18 33.96 4.39 16.50
C VAL A 18 34.22 5.10 15.17
N ARG A 19 35.14 6.08 15.14
CA ARG A 19 35.55 6.76 13.91
C ARG A 19 36.22 5.80 12.94
N ASP A 20 37.15 4.99 13.43
CA ASP A 20 37.85 4.00 12.60
C ASP A 20 36.88 2.96 12.04
N SER A 21 35.95 2.48 12.87
CA SER A 21 34.89 1.56 12.41
C SER A 21 33.97 2.20 11.36
N ALA A 22 33.63 3.48 11.53
CA ALA A 22 32.81 4.21 10.58
C ALA A 22 33.53 4.42 9.24
N GLU A 23 34.85 4.64 9.26
CA GLU A 23 35.68 4.76 8.07
C GLU A 23 35.78 3.42 7.30
N GLU A 24 35.96 2.32 8.02
CA GLU A 24 35.95 0.97 7.42
C GLU A 24 34.59 0.63 6.79
N ILE A 25 33.48 0.89 7.50
CA ILE A 25 32.12 0.68 6.96
C ILE A 25 31.88 1.55 5.72
N TRP A 26 32.35 2.80 5.75
CA TRP A 26 32.22 3.71 4.61
C TRP A 26 32.99 3.22 3.39
N MET A 27 34.25 2.79 3.58
CA MET A 27 35.09 2.24 2.51
C MET A 27 34.54 0.92 1.97
N ALA A 28 34.02 0.05 2.84
CA ALA A 28 33.33 -1.18 2.43
C ALA A 28 32.07 -0.87 1.61
N GLY A 29 31.29 0.14 2.02
CA GLY A 29 30.13 0.63 1.29
C GLY A 29 30.50 1.16 -0.10
N LEU A 30 31.54 1.98 -0.21
CA LEU A 30 32.04 2.48 -1.49
C LEU A 30 32.60 1.37 -2.39
N GLY A 31 33.28 0.38 -1.80
CA GLY A 31 33.78 -0.80 -2.52
C GLY A 31 32.65 -1.68 -3.06
N ALA A 32 31.63 -1.95 -2.25
CA ALA A 32 30.45 -2.72 -2.65
C ALA A 32 29.63 -1.98 -3.72
N PHE A 33 29.45 -0.67 -3.59
CA PHE A 33 28.79 0.16 -4.61
C PHE A 33 29.58 0.17 -5.93
N SER A 34 30.90 0.32 -5.88
CA SER A 34 31.75 0.25 -7.08
C SER A 34 31.71 -1.12 -7.73
N LYS A 35 31.64 -2.21 -6.94
CA LYS A 35 31.47 -3.57 -7.45
C LYS A 35 30.10 -3.76 -8.11
N ALA A 36 29.03 -3.29 -7.48
CA ALA A 36 27.68 -3.30 -8.06
C ALA A 36 27.59 -2.46 -9.36
N GLN A 37 28.28 -1.33 -9.45
CA GLN A 37 28.31 -0.51 -10.67
C GLN A 37 29.07 -1.19 -11.82
N ARG A 38 30.18 -1.88 -11.53
CA ARG A 38 30.97 -2.62 -12.54
C ARG A 38 30.31 -3.93 -12.98
N GLU A 39 29.61 -4.59 -12.08
CA GLU A 39 29.01 -5.91 -12.32
C GLU A 39 27.51 -5.84 -12.68
N GLY A 40 26.83 -4.72 -12.41
CA GLY A 40 25.38 -4.57 -12.58
C GLY A 40 24.88 -4.81 -14.01
N ASN A 41 25.55 -4.22 -15.02
CA ASN A 41 25.18 -4.44 -16.42
C ASN A 41 25.54 -5.86 -16.88
N LYS A 42 26.66 -6.43 -16.42
CA LYS A 42 27.07 -7.78 -16.81
C LYS A 42 26.15 -8.85 -16.24
N VAL A 43 25.75 -8.71 -14.98
CA VAL A 43 24.78 -9.63 -14.34
C VAL A 43 23.41 -9.46 -14.98
N PHE A 44 22.99 -8.23 -15.32
CA PHE A 44 21.77 -8.01 -16.08
C PHE A 44 21.82 -8.67 -17.47
N ASP A 45 22.90 -8.47 -18.24
CA ASP A 45 23.07 -9.09 -19.56
C ASP A 45 23.10 -10.62 -19.48
N LEU A 46 23.71 -11.17 -18.42
CA LEU A 46 23.73 -12.61 -18.15
C LEU A 46 22.32 -13.12 -17.83
N LEU A 47 21.59 -12.45 -16.94
CA LEU A 47 20.20 -12.78 -16.61
C LEU A 47 19.26 -12.64 -17.82
N VAL A 48 19.47 -11.64 -18.68
CA VAL A 48 18.71 -11.47 -19.93
C VAL A 48 19.02 -12.61 -20.90
N THR A 49 20.27 -13.04 -20.99
CA THR A 49 20.68 -14.17 -21.84
C THR A 49 20.10 -15.48 -21.34
N GLU A 50 20.20 -15.74 -20.04
CA GLU A 50 19.58 -16.90 -19.39
C GLU A 50 18.05 -16.89 -19.55
N GLY A 51 17.41 -15.72 -19.41
CA GLY A 51 15.98 -15.54 -19.65
C GLY A 51 15.56 -15.85 -21.08
N LYS A 52 16.34 -15.41 -22.09
CA LYS A 52 16.10 -15.75 -23.51
C LYS A 52 16.25 -17.25 -23.77
N GLN A 53 17.29 -17.89 -23.23
CA GLN A 53 17.48 -19.34 -23.38
C GLN A 53 16.37 -20.14 -22.69
N LEU A 54 15.90 -19.68 -21.53
CA LEU A 54 14.76 -20.30 -20.84
C LEU A 54 13.48 -20.12 -21.65
N GLN A 55 13.23 -18.93 -22.21
CA GLN A 55 12.08 -18.66 -23.07
C GLN A 55 12.09 -19.54 -24.33
N GLU A 56 13.24 -19.73 -24.98
CA GLU A 56 13.37 -20.63 -26.13
C GLU A 56 13.10 -22.10 -25.75
N LYS A 57 13.61 -22.56 -24.61
CA LYS A 57 13.33 -23.90 -24.09
C LYS A 57 11.84 -24.07 -23.75
N VAL A 58 11.22 -23.09 -23.12
CA VAL A 58 9.79 -23.11 -22.79
C VAL A 58 8.94 -23.04 -24.06
N LYS A 59 9.35 -22.24 -25.05
CA LYS A 59 8.68 -22.17 -26.36
C LYS A 59 8.79 -23.48 -27.13
N GLY A 60 9.97 -24.12 -27.16
CA GLY A 60 10.15 -25.43 -27.77
C GLY A 60 9.37 -26.55 -27.04
N VAL A 61 9.14 -26.41 -25.74
CA VAL A 61 8.25 -27.33 -25.00
C VAL A 61 6.77 -27.02 -25.29
N ALA A 62 6.39 -25.75 -25.42
CA ALA A 62 5.04 -25.33 -25.79
C ALA A 62 4.66 -25.79 -27.21
N ASP A 63 5.58 -25.71 -28.17
CA ASP A 63 5.39 -26.20 -29.55
C ASP A 63 5.15 -27.73 -29.59
N ASN A 64 5.64 -28.49 -28.60
CA ASN A 64 5.42 -29.93 -28.46
C ASN A 64 4.20 -30.30 -27.58
N VAL A 65 3.76 -29.39 -26.71
CA VAL A 65 2.56 -29.55 -25.87
C VAL A 65 1.40 -28.80 -26.53
N SER A 66 1.04 -29.25 -27.72
CA SER A 66 -0.27 -29.10 -28.38
C SER A 66 -1.23 -28.07 -27.79
N ASP A 67 -1.52 -27.01 -28.56
CA ASP A 67 -2.46 -25.92 -28.27
C ASP A 67 -3.75 -26.37 -27.56
N LYS A 68 -4.30 -27.54 -27.88
CA LYS A 68 -5.56 -28.06 -27.31
C LYS A 68 -5.48 -28.64 -25.90
N VAL A 69 -4.30 -29.07 -25.43
CA VAL A 69 -4.12 -29.57 -24.05
C VAL A 69 -3.71 -28.42 -23.14
N ALA A 70 -2.85 -27.52 -23.63
CA ALA A 70 -2.51 -26.28 -22.97
C ALA A 70 -3.74 -25.39 -22.77
N GLU A 71 -4.60 -25.20 -23.78
CA GLU A 71 -5.84 -24.43 -23.68
C GLU A 71 -6.80 -25.02 -22.62
N LYS A 72 -7.00 -26.34 -22.58
CA LYS A 72 -7.89 -26.98 -21.59
C LYS A 72 -7.35 -27.01 -20.16
N LEU A 73 -6.04 -27.12 -19.98
CA LEU A 73 -5.42 -27.03 -18.64
C LEU A 73 -5.29 -25.57 -18.18
N ALA A 74 -4.97 -24.65 -19.11
CA ALA A 74 -4.90 -23.23 -18.86
C ALA A 74 -6.27 -22.69 -18.51
N ASP A 75 -7.34 -22.96 -19.25
CA ASP A 75 -8.68 -22.44 -18.93
C ASP A 75 -9.16 -22.85 -17.53
N LYS A 76 -8.94 -24.11 -17.12
CA LYS A 76 -9.35 -24.58 -15.78
C LYS A 76 -8.47 -24.05 -14.65
N ARG A 77 -7.15 -23.97 -14.82
CA ARG A 77 -6.24 -23.46 -13.79
C ARG A 77 -6.21 -21.93 -13.73
N VAL A 78 -6.29 -21.26 -14.88
CA VAL A 78 -6.36 -19.80 -15.02
C VAL A 78 -7.68 -19.28 -14.51
N SER A 79 -8.83 -19.95 -14.74
CA SER A 79 -10.09 -19.51 -14.14
C SER A 79 -10.03 -19.52 -12.61
N GLU A 80 -9.60 -20.63 -11.98
CA GLU A 80 -9.51 -20.70 -10.51
C GLU A 80 -8.46 -19.77 -9.90
N LEU A 81 -7.36 -19.51 -10.61
CA LEU A 81 -6.32 -18.56 -10.18
C LEU A 81 -6.72 -17.10 -10.44
N THR A 82 -7.42 -16.82 -11.54
CA THR A 82 -7.94 -15.49 -11.87
C THR A 82 -9.03 -15.09 -10.89
N ASP A 83 -9.95 -15.99 -10.53
CA ASP A 83 -11.01 -15.68 -9.57
C ASP A 83 -10.43 -15.36 -8.17
N LYS A 84 -9.40 -16.11 -7.73
CA LYS A 84 -8.70 -15.84 -6.47
C LYS A 84 -7.81 -14.60 -6.54
N ALA A 85 -7.19 -14.33 -7.69
CA ALA A 85 -6.36 -13.15 -7.90
C ALA A 85 -7.21 -11.88 -8.00
N VAL A 86 -8.37 -11.92 -8.66
CA VAL A 86 -9.34 -10.81 -8.74
C VAL A 86 -9.87 -10.47 -7.36
N ALA A 87 -10.24 -11.47 -6.55
CA ALA A 87 -10.65 -11.22 -5.16
C ALA A 87 -9.52 -10.58 -4.31
N SER A 88 -8.27 -10.98 -4.56
CA SER A 88 -7.11 -10.39 -3.88
C SER A 88 -6.80 -8.97 -4.38
N TRP A 89 -7.06 -8.71 -5.67
CA TRP A 89 -6.90 -7.41 -6.31
C TRP A 89 -7.95 -6.41 -5.84
N ASP A 90 -9.19 -6.83 -5.68
CA ASP A 90 -10.26 -6.00 -5.10
C ASP A 90 -9.93 -5.58 -3.66
N LYS A 91 -9.35 -6.50 -2.87
CA LYS A 91 -8.88 -6.18 -1.51
C LYS A 91 -7.73 -5.17 -1.51
N LEU A 92 -6.80 -5.25 -2.47
CA LEU A 92 -5.76 -4.24 -2.64
C LEU A 92 -6.33 -2.90 -3.10
N GLY A 93 -7.35 -2.91 -3.96
CA GLY A 93 -8.11 -1.73 -4.37
C GLY A 93 -8.75 -1.03 -3.17
N GLN A 94 -9.39 -1.78 -2.27
CA GLN A 94 -9.97 -1.24 -1.03
C GLN A 94 -8.91 -0.59 -0.13
N VAL A 95 -7.78 -1.26 0.11
CA VAL A 95 -6.70 -0.69 0.95
C VAL A 95 -6.08 0.54 0.30
N PHE A 96 -5.91 0.55 -1.02
CA PHE A 96 -5.42 1.71 -1.75
C PHE A 96 -6.40 2.89 -1.64
N GLU A 97 -7.70 2.64 -1.81
CA GLU A 97 -8.73 3.67 -1.68
C GLU A 97 -8.79 4.22 -0.25
N ASP A 98 -8.66 3.38 0.77
CA ASP A 98 -8.61 3.82 2.17
C ASP A 98 -7.38 4.67 2.46
N ARG A 99 -6.19 4.27 1.99
CA ARG A 99 -4.95 5.05 2.15
C ARG A 99 -4.98 6.34 1.35
N THR A 100 -5.55 6.32 0.15
CA THR A 100 -5.74 7.52 -0.68
C THR A 100 -6.73 8.47 -0.01
N SER A 101 -7.82 7.97 0.54
CA SER A 101 -8.81 8.76 1.29
C SER A 101 -8.19 9.41 2.54
N ASP A 102 -7.39 8.67 3.30
CA ASP A 102 -6.68 9.18 4.48
C ASP A 102 -5.67 10.28 4.11
N ALA A 103 -4.89 10.06 3.05
CA ALA A 103 -3.96 11.07 2.54
C ALA A 103 -4.71 12.33 2.07
N LEU A 104 -5.77 12.18 1.27
CA LEU A 104 -6.59 13.31 0.81
C LEU A 104 -7.23 14.07 1.98
N GLY A 105 -7.71 13.36 3.01
CA GLY A 105 -8.24 13.96 4.23
C GLY A 105 -7.20 14.80 4.98
N ARG A 106 -5.94 14.33 5.06
CA ARG A 106 -4.82 15.10 5.65
C ARG A 106 -4.49 16.37 4.87
N PHE A 107 -4.76 16.40 3.57
CA PHE A 107 -4.62 17.58 2.72
C PHE A 107 -5.90 18.44 2.66
N GLY A 108 -6.94 18.10 3.44
CA GLY A 108 -8.19 18.87 3.50
C GLY A 108 -9.11 18.68 2.29
N VAL A 109 -8.87 17.65 1.47
CA VAL A 109 -9.71 17.34 0.32
C VAL A 109 -10.85 16.42 0.78
N ALA A 110 -12.08 16.89 0.62
CA ALA A 110 -13.28 16.12 0.95
C ALA A 110 -13.39 14.89 0.05
N THR A 111 -13.64 13.72 0.66
CA THR A 111 -13.76 12.45 -0.06
C THR A 111 -15.22 12.14 -0.43
N LYS A 112 -15.44 11.16 -1.31
CA LYS A 112 -16.80 10.67 -1.61
C LYS A 112 -17.53 10.18 -0.35
N LYS A 113 -16.82 9.47 0.55
CA LYS A 113 -17.39 8.98 1.82
C LYS A 113 -17.91 10.13 2.68
N ASP A 114 -17.21 11.26 2.71
CA ASP A 114 -17.64 12.44 3.46
C ASP A 114 -18.89 13.08 2.86
N THR A 115 -18.96 13.12 1.52
CA THR A 115 -20.10 13.66 0.77
C THR A 115 -21.36 12.82 1.01
N ASP A 116 -21.22 11.49 0.99
CA ASP A 116 -22.32 10.56 1.26
C ASP A 116 -22.78 10.63 2.73
N ALA A 117 -21.83 10.71 3.67
CA ALA A 117 -22.14 10.87 5.09
C ALA A 117 -22.90 12.19 5.35
N LEU A 118 -22.49 13.27 4.70
CA LEU A 118 -23.18 14.56 4.79
C LEU A 118 -24.59 14.49 4.18
N SER A 119 -24.73 13.89 2.99
CA SER A 119 -26.03 13.70 2.32
C SER A 119 -27.03 12.95 3.21
N ARG A 120 -26.59 11.86 3.86
CA ARG A 120 -27.41 11.12 4.83
C ARG A 120 -27.81 11.96 6.03
N ARG A 121 -26.89 12.76 6.57
CA ARG A 121 -27.20 13.68 7.68
C ARG A 121 -28.24 14.70 7.25
N VAL A 122 -28.10 15.31 6.08
CA VAL A 122 -29.06 16.27 5.53
C VAL A 122 -30.44 15.63 5.35
N ALA A 123 -30.52 14.41 4.80
CA ALA A 123 -31.78 13.69 4.66
C ALA A 123 -32.45 13.40 6.02
N LYS A 124 -31.66 13.01 7.04
CA LYS A 124 -32.17 12.81 8.40
C LYS A 124 -32.68 14.11 9.03
N LEU A 125 -31.93 15.22 8.89
CA LEU A 125 -32.40 16.51 9.36
C LEU A 125 -33.66 16.99 8.62
N ALA A 126 -33.75 16.77 7.30
CA ALA A 126 -34.93 17.12 6.51
C ALA A 126 -36.19 16.37 7.00
N THR A 127 -36.06 15.09 7.32
CA THR A 127 -37.17 14.28 7.86
C THR A 127 -37.55 14.67 9.29
N GLU A 128 -36.58 15.01 10.15
CA GLU A 128 -36.86 15.53 11.50
C GLU A 128 -37.54 16.93 11.44
N LEU A 129 -37.11 17.78 10.51
CA LEU A 129 -37.72 19.08 10.27
C LEU A 129 -39.16 18.95 9.76
N GLU A 130 -39.43 18.01 8.84
CA GLU A 130 -40.79 17.70 8.41
C GLU A 130 -41.67 17.21 9.56
N LYS A 131 -41.14 16.35 10.42
CA LYS A 131 -41.85 15.85 11.61
C LYS A 131 -42.17 16.97 12.61
N MET A 132 -41.24 17.90 12.84
CA MET A 132 -41.49 19.07 13.68
C MET A 132 -42.52 20.03 13.06
N LYS A 133 -42.49 20.24 11.75
CA LYS A 133 -43.50 21.05 11.05
C LYS A 133 -44.90 20.44 11.07
N ARG A 134 -45.01 19.11 11.23
CA ARG A 134 -46.27 18.37 11.28
C ARG A 134 -46.94 18.29 12.66
N VAL A 135 -46.42 18.94 13.71
CA VAL A 135 -47.13 19.00 15.00
C VAL A 135 -48.46 19.76 14.80
N PRO A 136 -49.62 19.10 14.96
CA PRO A 136 -50.91 19.73 14.68
C PRO A 136 -51.18 20.81 15.71
N LYS A 137 -51.52 22.02 15.23
CA LYS A 137 -52.15 23.07 16.05
C LYS A 137 -53.35 22.43 16.74
N LYS A 138 -53.23 22.21 18.06
CA LYS A 138 -54.31 21.73 18.92
C LYS A 138 -55.42 22.78 18.87
N VAL A 139 -56.44 22.53 18.04
CA VAL A 139 -57.66 23.34 18.00
C VAL A 139 -58.33 23.16 19.35
N VAL A 140 -58.27 24.21 20.17
CA VAL A 140 -58.96 24.26 21.46
C VAL A 140 -60.46 24.30 21.17
N THR A 141 -61.13 23.17 21.33
CA THR A 141 -62.58 23.05 21.36
C THR A 141 -63.12 23.89 22.52
N ARG A 142 -63.63 25.09 22.24
CA ARG A 142 -64.57 25.75 23.15
C ARG A 142 -65.95 25.16 22.88
N ARG A 143 -66.36 24.20 23.73
CA ARG A 143 -67.78 23.96 23.98
C ARG A 143 -68.32 25.23 24.62
N SER A 144 -69.21 25.94 23.92
CA SER A 144 -70.13 26.86 24.58
C SER A 144 -71.52 26.26 24.46
N THR A 145 -72.05 25.95 25.63
CA THR A 145 -73.41 25.54 25.93
C THR A 145 -74.29 26.80 26.00
N VAL A 146 -75.59 26.58 25.74
CA VAL A 146 -76.76 27.47 25.90
C VAL A 146 -77.00 28.45 24.76
#